data_AF-A0A6B3HNA6-F1
#
_entry.id   AF-A0A6B3HNA6-F1
#
_cell.length_a   1.000
_cell.length_b   1.000
_cell.length_c   1.000
_cell.angle_alpha   90.00
_cell.angle_beta   90.00
_cell.angle_gamma   90.00
#
_symmetry.space_group_name_H-M   'P 1'
#
loop_
_entity.id
_entity.type
_entity.pdbx_description
1 polymer ?
#
loop_
_entity_poly.entity_id
_entity_poly.type
_entity_poly.pdbx_seq_one_letter_code
_entity_poly.pdbx_strand_id
1 'polypeptide(L)'
;ASPDPETLPTAAEMLPRYADRFSDPGMVDRLIEARDAVDLRYVDAPPFGTVGEAREPRSQVWFRTNGKLADDPLLHVCMATYVSD
;
A
#
# COMPACT_ATOMS: atom_id res chain seq x y z
N ALA A 1 -14.49 0.74 -12.66
CA ALA A 1 -14.75 -0.37 -11.74
C ALA A 1 -13.44 -0.69 -11.03
N SER A 2 -13.49 -1.11 -9.76
CA SER A 2 -12.28 -1.51 -9.04
C SER A 2 -11.87 -2.93 -9.46
N PRO A 3 -10.58 -3.18 -9.75
CA PRO A 3 -10.09 -4.52 -10.09
C PRO A 3 -10.12 -5.44 -8.86
N ASP A 4 -10.03 -6.75 -9.08
CA ASP A 4 -9.88 -7.74 -8.00
C ASP A 4 -8.55 -7.49 -7.25
N PRO A 5 -8.56 -7.30 -5.91
CA PRO A 5 -7.34 -7.08 -5.13
C PRO A 5 -6.29 -8.17 -5.32
N GLU A 6 -6.69 -9.42 -5.55
CA GLU A 6 -5.75 -10.53 -5.72
C GLU A 6 -5.02 -10.53 -7.07
N THR A 7 -5.46 -9.69 -8.01
CA THR A 7 -4.79 -9.50 -9.31
C THR A 7 -3.74 -8.38 -9.30
N LEU A 8 -3.69 -7.59 -8.23
CA LEU A 8 -2.75 -6.47 -8.09
C LEU A 8 -1.46 -6.92 -7.40
N PRO A 9 -0.31 -6.28 -7.71
CA PRO A 9 0.94 -6.61 -7.05
C PRO A 9 0.90 -6.21 -5.57
N THR A 10 1.50 -7.06 -4.74
CA THR A 10 1.83 -6.74 -3.35
C THR A 10 2.86 -5.61 -3.26
N ALA A 11 3.03 -5.03 -2.07
CA ALA A 11 4.09 -4.06 -1.82
C ALA A 11 5.49 -4.63 -2.14
N ALA A 12 5.75 -5.89 -1.77
CA ALA A 12 7.02 -6.57 -2.03
C ALA A 12 7.32 -6.77 -3.52
N GLU A 13 6.29 -6.91 -4.37
CA GLU A 13 6.46 -7.03 -5.83
C GLU A 13 6.50 -5.67 -6.54
N MET A 14 5.87 -4.66 -5.95
CA MET A 14 5.71 -3.34 -6.56
C MET A 14 6.84 -2.37 -6.20
N LEU A 15 7.22 -2.27 -4.92
CA LEU A 15 8.24 -1.31 -4.46
C LEU A 15 9.60 -1.45 -5.16
N PRO A 16 10.13 -2.67 -5.42
CA PRO A 16 11.39 -2.82 -6.16
C PRO A 16 11.38 -2.20 -7.56
N ARG A 17 10.21 -2.04 -8.19
CA ARG A 17 10.07 -1.41 -9.52
C ARG A 17 10.36 0.09 -9.51
N TYR A 18 10.40 0.69 -8.32
CA TYR A 18 10.66 2.11 -8.10
C TYR A 18 11.93 2.35 -7.26
N ALA A 19 12.81 1.34 -7.14
CA ALA A 19 14.02 1.44 -6.32
C ALA A 19 14.92 2.62 -6.72
N ASP A 20 14.97 2.96 -8.02
CA ASP A 20 15.70 4.09 -8.59
C ASP A 20 15.20 5.46 -8.10
N ARG A 21 13.97 5.52 -7.54
CA ARG A 21 13.37 6.75 -7.01
C ARG A 21 13.80 7.04 -5.58
N PHE A 22 14.48 6.11 -4.91
CA PHE A 22 14.96 6.29 -3.55
C PHE A 22 16.48 6.49 -3.54
N SER A 23 16.97 7.46 -2.77
CA SER A 23 18.40 7.75 -2.64
C SER A 23 19.14 6.74 -1.75
N ASP A 24 18.43 6.11 -0.81
CA ASP A 24 18.98 5.06 0.06
C ASP A 24 18.64 3.67 -0.52
N PRO A 25 19.66 2.85 -0.86
CA PRO A 25 19.45 1.49 -1.36
C PRO A 25 18.64 0.59 -0.44
N GLY A 26 18.67 0.81 0.88
CA GLY A 26 17.91 0.04 1.87
C GLY A 26 16.47 0.54 2.09
N MET A 27 16.04 1.60 1.40
CA MET A 27 14.72 2.19 1.62
C MET A 27 13.58 1.24 1.24
N VAL A 28 13.74 0.50 0.13
CA VAL A 28 12.71 -0.44 -0.35
C VAL A 28 12.42 -1.50 0.70
N ASP A 29 13.46 -2.13 1.26
CA ASP A 29 13.31 -3.18 2.27
C ASP A 29 12.65 -2.63 3.54
N ARG A 30 13.07 -1.44 4.00
CA ARG A 30 12.46 -0.79 5.17
C ARG A 30 11.00 -0.41 4.96
N LEU A 31 10.60 -0.02 3.74
CA LEU A 31 9.21 0.29 3.42
C LEU A 31 8.34 -0.98 3.39
N ILE A 32 8.89 -2.09 2.90
CA ILE A 32 8.21 -3.39 2.94
C ILE A 32 8.01 -3.80 4.41
N GLU A 33 9.08 -3.76 5.21
CA GLU A 33 9.03 -4.11 6.64
C GLU A 33 8.07 -3.21 7.44
N ALA A 34 8.15 -1.89 7.25
CA ALA A 34 7.33 -0.93 7.98
C ALA A 34 5.82 -1.08 7.71
N ARG A 35 5.44 -1.66 6.56
CA ARG A 35 4.04 -1.87 6.19
C ARG A 35 3.60 -3.33 6.27
N ASP A 36 4.42 -4.22 6.84
CA ASP A 36 4.13 -5.66 6.83
C ASP A 36 2.87 -6.03 7.62
N ALA A 37 2.37 -5.16 8.51
CA ALA A 37 1.10 -5.39 9.20
C ALA A 37 -0.14 -5.23 8.29
N VAL A 38 -0.03 -4.48 7.18
CA VAL A 38 -1.14 -4.17 6.26
C VAL A 38 -0.66 -4.23 4.82
N ASP A 39 -1.11 -5.23 4.07
CA ASP A 39 -0.90 -5.34 2.63
C ASP A 39 -1.67 -4.23 1.90
N LEU A 40 -0.94 -3.38 1.17
CA LEU A 40 -1.51 -2.32 0.33
C LEU A 40 -1.22 -2.60 -1.15
N ARG A 41 -2.29 -2.57 -1.95
CA ARG A 41 -2.21 -2.81 -3.40
C ARG A 41 -2.81 -1.66 -4.17
N TYR A 42 -1.95 -0.91 -4.85
CA TYR A 42 -2.38 0.23 -5.68
C TYR A 42 -2.96 -0.27 -7.00
N VAL A 43 -4.10 0.31 -7.40
CA VAL A 43 -4.74 0.04 -8.70
C VAL A 43 -3.95 0.67 -9.85
N ASP A 44 -3.48 1.90 -9.63
CA ASP A 44 -2.68 2.69 -10.56
C ASP A 44 -1.26 2.87 -10.01
N ALA A 45 -0.40 3.63 -10.70
CA ALA A 45 0.93 3.97 -10.18
C ALA A 45 0.80 4.61 -8.77
N PRO A 46 1.60 4.18 -7.78
CA PRO A 46 1.57 4.74 -6.44
C PRO A 46 2.06 6.19 -6.44
N PRO A 47 1.71 7.00 -5.42
CA PRO A 47 2.11 8.41 -5.35
C PRO A 47 3.62 8.66 -5.49
N PHE A 48 4.46 7.76 -4.98
CA PHE A 48 5.92 7.85 -5.09
C PHE A 48 6.47 7.44 -6.48
N GLY A 49 5.65 6.80 -7.32
CA GLY A 49 6.02 6.39 -8.67
C GLY A 49 5.97 7.53 -9.69
N THR A 50 5.26 8.61 -9.40
CA THR A 50 5.02 9.74 -10.33
C THR A 50 5.31 11.09 -9.66
N VAL A 51 6.33 11.16 -8.80
CA VAL A 51 6.69 12.39 -8.08
C VAL A 51 7.04 13.50 -9.06
N GLY A 52 6.42 14.68 -8.90
CA GLY A 52 6.62 15.84 -9.78
C GLY A 52 5.77 15.84 -11.05
N GLU A 53 5.00 14.79 -11.31
CA GLU A 53 4.10 14.70 -12.45
C GLU A 53 2.67 15.04 -12.06
N ALA A 54 1.97 15.83 -12.89
CA ALA A 54 0.57 16.11 -12.71
C ALA A 54 -0.27 14.84 -12.99
N ARG A 55 -1.23 14.54 -12.13
CA ARG A 55 -2.12 13.39 -12.24
C ARG A 55 -3.54 13.76 -11.83
N GLU A 56 -4.50 12.97 -12.29
CA GLU A 56 -5.87 13.05 -11.79
C GLU A 56 -5.89 12.85 -10.26
N PRO A 57 -6.70 13.61 -9.51
CA PRO A 57 -6.81 13.52 -8.06
C PRO A 57 -7.63 12.27 -7.65
N ARG A 58 -7.24 11.11 -8.17
CA ARG A 58 -7.87 9.82 -7.95
C ARG A 58 -6.80 8.82 -7.53
N SER A 59 -6.97 8.25 -6.34
CA SER A 59 -6.14 7.17 -5.83
C SER A 59 -7.06 6.04 -5.38
N GLN A 60 -6.82 4.83 -5.89
CA GLN A 60 -7.51 3.63 -5.46
C GLN A 60 -6.48 2.64 -4.94
N VAL A 61 -6.72 2.16 -3.73
CA VAL A 61 -5.85 1.23 -3.02
C VAL A 61 -6.73 0.19 -2.35
N TRP A 62 -6.39 -1.07 -2.52
CA TRP A 62 -6.91 -2.15 -1.70
C TRP A 62 -6.02 -2.32 -0.49
N PHE A 63 -6.61 -2.63 0.66
CA PHE A 63 -5.87 -2.95 1.87
C PHE A 63 -6.41 -4.20 2.54
N ARG A 64 -5.51 -4.94 3.19
CA ARG A 64 -5.84 -6.10 4.03
C ARG A 64 -4.86 -6.19 5.18
N THR A 65 -5.35 -6.53 6.38
CA THR A 65 -4.46 -6.86 7.51
C THR A 65 -3.72 -8.16 7.25
N ASN A 66 -2.42 -8.19 7.52
CA ASN A 66 -1.65 -9.42 7.48
C ASN A 66 -1.85 -10.21 8.78
N GLY A 67 -2.87 -11.05 8.76
CA GLY A 67 -3.32 -11.83 9.92
C GLY A 67 -4.83 -11.68 10.15
N LYS A 68 -5.33 -12.36 11.18
CA LYS A 68 -6.72 -12.25 11.61
C LYS A 68 -6.84 -11.28 12.77
N LEU A 69 -7.72 -10.29 12.62
CA LEU A 69 -8.16 -9.50 13.76
C LEU A 69 -9.07 -10.33 14.66
N ALA A 70 -9.12 -9.98 15.94
CA ALA A 70 -10.14 -10.49 16.84
C ALA A 70 -11.53 -10.05 16.35
N ASP A 71 -12.56 -10.87 16.61
CA ASP A 71 -13.95 -10.57 16.26
C ASP A 71 -14.54 -9.51 17.22
N ASP A 72 -13.99 -8.30 17.14
CA ASP A 72 -14.36 -7.12 17.91
C ASP A 72 -14.65 -5.96 16.93
N PRO A 73 -15.92 -5.54 16.78
CA PRO A 73 -16.30 -4.47 15.86
C PRO A 73 -15.53 -3.16 16.08
N LEU A 74 -15.17 -2.82 17.31
CA LEU A 74 -14.42 -1.59 17.58
C LEU A 74 -13.00 -1.68 17.05
N LEU A 75 -12.34 -2.83 17.21
CA LEU A 75 -11.01 -3.07 16.64
C LEU A 75 -11.01 -2.94 15.12
N HIS A 76 -12.04 -3.47 14.45
CA HIS A 76 -12.21 -3.34 13.01
C HIS A 76 -12.38 -1.87 12.57
N VAL A 77 -13.15 -1.07 13.31
CA VAL A 77 -13.30 0.38 13.06
C VAL A 77 -11.96 1.09 13.27
N CYS A 78 -11.28 0.84 14.38
CA CYS A 78 -9.96 1.43 14.65
C CYS A 78 -8.94 1.10 13.55
N MET A 79 -8.92 -0.15 13.06
CA MET A 79 -8.06 -0.54 11.95
C MET A 79 -8.43 0.20 10.66
N ALA A 80 -9.72 0.29 10.33
CA ALA A 80 -10.17 1.04 9.15
C ALA A 80 -9.80 2.53 9.23
N THR A 81 -9.92 3.13 10.42
CA THR A 81 -9.49 4.52 10.66
C THR A 81 -7.96 4.67 10.56
N TYR A 82 -7.20 3.74 11.13
CA TYR A 82 -5.73 3.76 11.06
C TYR A 82 -5.23 3.68 9.61
N VAL A 83 -5.83 2.83 8.77
CA VAL A 83 -5.43 2.68 7.36
C VAL A 83 -5.91 3.86 6.49
N SER A 84 -6.89 4.64 6.95
CA SER A 84 -7.41 5.80 6.20
C SER A 84 -6.55 7.06 6.30
N ASP A 85 -5.67 7.15 7.30
CA ASP A 85 -4.73 8.25 7.52
C ASP A 85 -3.44 8.05 6.70
#